data_AF-A0A973GQC6-F1
#
_entry.id   AF-A0A973GQC6-F1
#
_cell.length_a   1.000
_cell.length_b   1.000
_cell.length_c   1.000
_cell.angle_alpha   90.00
_cell.angle_beta   90.00
_cell.angle_gamma   90.00
#
_symmetry.space_group_name_H-M   'P 1'
#
loop_
_entity.id
_entity.type
_entity.pdbx_description
1 polymer ?
#
loop_
_entity_poly.entity_id
_entity_poly.type
_entity_poly.pdbx_seq_one_letter_code
_entity_poly.pdbx_strand_id
1 'polypeptide(L)' 'MIPVSENIKTISPYVPGKPIEELERELGISGSIKLASNENPLGPSPKAVA' A
#
# COMPACT_ATOMS: atom_id res chain seq x y z
N MET A 1 -12.21 22.35 18.57
CA MET A 1 -11.76 20.96 18.35
C MET A 1 -13.00 20.09 18.34
N ILE A 2 -13.22 19.29 17.29
CA ILE A 2 -14.45 18.50 17.15
C ILE A 2 -14.39 17.32 18.13
N PRO A 3 -15.42 17.10 18.98
CA PRO A 3 -15.43 15.95 19.88
C PRO A 3 -15.50 14.65 19.06
N VAL A 4 -14.60 13.71 19.37
CA VAL A 4 -14.55 12.36 18.79
C VAL A 4 -14.93 11.33 19.85
N SER A 5 -15.53 10.21 19.43
CA SER A 5 -15.92 9.14 20.35
C SER A 5 -14.71 8.46 20.99
N GLU A 6 -14.88 7.94 22.21
CA GLU A 6 -13.78 7.32 22.96
C GLU A 6 -13.17 6.12 22.22
N ASN A 7 -14.02 5.37 21.50
CA ASN A 7 -13.59 4.25 20.66
C ASN A 7 -12.59 4.64 19.57
N ILE A 8 -12.64 5.89 19.07
CA ILE A 8 -11.69 6.35 18.05
C ILE A 8 -10.35 6.72 18.69
N LYS A 9 -10.35 7.26 19.91
CA LYS A 9 -9.12 7.66 20.61
C LYS A 9 -8.23 6.47 20.97
N THR A 10 -8.82 5.28 21.12
CA THR A 10 -8.10 4.05 21.44
C THR A 10 -7.51 3.34 20.22
N ILE A 11 -7.84 3.77 19.00
CA ILE A 11 -7.35 3.14 17.77
C ILE A 11 -5.94 3.65 17.47
N SER A 12 -5.02 2.74 17.18
CA SER A 12 -3.71 3.11 16.65
C SER A 12 -3.88 3.79 15.29
N PRO A 13 -3.27 4.98 15.06
CA PRO A 13 -3.33 5.64 13.76
C PRO A 13 -2.90 4.69 12.64
N TYR A 14 -3.67 4.70 11.55
CA TYR A 14 -3.35 3.92 10.37
C TYR A 14 -2.05 4.45 9.74
N VAL A 15 -1.07 3.56 9.57
CA VAL A 15 0.13 3.86 8.81
C VAL A 15 -0.07 3.30 7.40
N PRO A 16 -0.20 4.16 6.37
CA PRO A 16 -0.31 3.68 5.00
C PRO A 16 0.99 3.00 4.56
N GLY A 17 0.87 2.06 3.63
CA GLY A 17 2.04 1.47 2.98
C GLY A 17 2.86 2.53 2.23
N LYS A 18 4.20 2.41 2.29
CA LYS A 18 5.10 3.29 1.55
C LYS A 18 4.96 3.05 0.04
N PRO A 19 4.82 4.10 -0.80
CA PRO A 19 4.85 3.97 -2.25
C PRO A 19 6.16 3.36 -2.74
N ILE A 20 6.11 2.52 -3.78
CA ILE A 20 7.29 1.85 -4.32
C ILE A 20 8.32 2.88 -4.84
N GLU A 21 7.84 3.97 -5.43
CA GLU A 21 8.67 5.06 -5.97
C GLU A 21 9.41 5.82 -4.87
N GLU A 22 8.80 5.93 -3.68
CA GLU A 22 9.44 6.54 -2.52
C GLU A 22 10.54 5.65 -1.96
N LEU A 23 10.26 4.35 -1.84
CA LEU A 23 11.25 3.36 -1.39
C LEU A 23 12.46 3.28 -2.34
N GLU A 24 12.21 3.23 -3.64
CA GLU A 24 13.27 3.19 -4.65
C GLU A 24 14.17 4.43 -4.59
N ARG A 25 13.56 5.62 -4.44
CA ARG A 25 14.29 6.88 -4.28
C ARG A 25 15.15 6.90 -3.02
N GLU A 26 14.64 6.42 -1.89
CA GLU A 26 15.39 6.36 -0.62
C GLU A 26 16.58 5.39 -0.69
N LEU A 27 16.42 4.26 -1.36
CA LEU A 27 17.44 3.22 -1.47
C LEU A 27 18.41 3.43 -2.64
N GLY A 28 18.13 4.37 -3.55
CA GLY A 28 18.94 4.60 -4.75
C GLY A 28 18.90 3.44 -5.75
N ILE A 29 17.81 2.66 -5.73
CA ILE A 29 17.59 1.53 -6.64
C ILE A 29 16.50 1.87 -7.66
N SER A 30 16.34 1.03 -8.68
CA SER A 30 15.23 1.11 -9.63
C SER A 30 14.87 -0.29 -10.12
N GLY A 31 13.63 -0.47 -10.58
CA GLY A 31 13.17 -1.74 -11.14
C GLY A 31 12.96 -2.83 -10.09
N SER A 32 12.57 -2.44 -8.88
CA SER A 32 12.26 -3.38 -7.80
C SER A 32 11.11 -4.32 -8.18
N ILE A 33 11.22 -5.57 -7.73
CA ILE A 33 10.20 -6.60 -7.98
C ILE A 33 9.31 -6.70 -6.74
N LYS A 34 8.00 -6.46 -6.91
CA LYS A 34 7.02 -6.50 -5.82
C LYS A 34 6.59 -7.93 -5.51
N LEU A 35 6.85 -8.38 -4.28
CA LEU A 35 6.46 -9.72 -3.77
C LEU A 35 5.69 -9.67 -2.43
N ALA A 36 5.22 -8.49 -2.01
CA ALA A 36 4.78 -8.24 -0.63
C ALA A 36 3.25 -8.23 -0.40
N SER A 37 2.43 -8.44 -1.43
CA SER A 37 0.97 -8.21 -1.35
C SER A 37 0.10 -9.40 -1.79
N ASN A 38 0.69 -10.58 -1.98
CA ASN A 38 -0.01 -11.77 -2.49
C ASN A 38 -0.73 -11.53 -3.84
N GLU A 39 -0.19 -10.62 -4.65
CA GLU A 39 -0.75 -10.30 -5.96
C GLU A 39 -0.48 -11.44 -6.96
N ASN A 40 -1.37 -11.58 -7.95
CA ASN A 40 -1.13 -12.48 -9.07
C ASN A 40 -0.13 -11.83 -10.05
N PRO A 41 1.10 -12.39 -10.21
CA PRO A 41 2.10 -11.80 -11.10
C PRO A 41 1.69 -11.85 -12.59
N LEU A 42 0.70 -12.67 -12.95
CA LEU A 42 0.19 -12.78 -14.32
C LEU A 42 -0.82 -11.67 -14.66
N GLY A 43 -1.22 -10.85 -13.69
CA GLY A 43 -2.29 -9.86 -13.87
C GLY A 43 -3.69 -10.49 -13.96
N PRO A 44 -4.71 -9.69 -14.29
CA PRO A 44 -6.07 -10.18 -14.45
C PRO A 44 -6.23 -11.05 -15.71
N SER A 45 -7.27 -11.90 -15.74
CA SER A 45 -7.66 -12.65 -16.94
C SER A 45 -7.96 -11.68 -18.10
N PRO A 46 -7.51 -11.95 -19.34
CA PRO A 46 -7.86 -11.13 -20.51
C PRO A 46 -9.37 -10.96 -20.71
N LYS A 47 -10.17 -11.97 -20.32
CA LYS A 47 -11.65 -11.90 -20.39
C LYS A 47 -12.27 -10.90 -19.42
N ALA A 48 -11.55 -10.52 -18.36
CA ALA A 48 -12.04 -9.57 -17.35
C ALA A 48 -11.70 -8.11 -17.70
N VAL A 49 -10.78 -7.89 -18.64
CA VAL A 49 -10.32 -6.55 -19.08
C VAL A 49 -10.77 -6.19 -20.50
N ALA A 50 -11.34 -7.14 -21.25
CA ALA A 50 -11.86 -6.95 -22.61
C ALA A 50 -13.29 -6.40 -22.64
#